data_AF-C4QVV8-F1
#
_entry.id   AF-C4QVV8-F1
#
_cell.length_a   1.000
_cell.length_b   1.000
_cell.length_c   1.000
_cell.angle_alpha   90.00
_cell.angle_beta   90.00
_cell.angle_gamma   90.00
#
_symmetry.space_group_name_H-M   'P 1'
#
loop_
_entity.id
_entity.type
_entity.pdbx_description
1 polymer ?
#
loop_
_entity_poly.entity_id
_entity_poly.type
_entity_poly.pdbx_seq_one_letter_code
_entity_poly.pdbx_strand_id
1 'polypeptide(L)'
;MAITEVVSIVTGTIGTILWCIQLIPQIIYNYRNKNCEGLPPLMMFLWAASGIPFAIYFIVRDSYIPMQVQPVLFSALCAISWIQTLYYPPSQLKIVKIVSLVSVFLVIALGMMMGFIMWLRPLYIDENLEWPSLIFGILASIMLLAGLVPPYIELAKRKGRVLGINFVFLSMDSAGAAFSMISVLVDKIDIMGAILYAVVLIMELGIFTSHIMWWLRIGQYVEIEGSISTDVETNHLEENKLFDSSVK
;
A
#
# COMPACT_ATOMS: atom_id res chain seq x y z
N MET A 1 -23.18 24.44 11.35
CA MET A 1 -22.09 23.46 11.34
C MET A 1 -21.09 23.90 12.40
N ALA A 2 -20.77 23.03 13.36
CA ALA A 2 -19.76 23.35 14.36
C ALA A 2 -18.36 23.40 13.70
N ILE A 3 -17.43 24.17 14.25
CA ILE A 3 -16.05 24.24 13.70
C ILE A 3 -15.41 22.84 13.70
N THR A 4 -15.69 22.02 14.73
CA THR A 4 -15.22 20.64 14.86
C THR A 4 -15.72 19.74 13.72
N GLU A 5 -17.00 19.85 13.38
CA GLU A 5 -17.65 19.11 12.30
C GLU A 5 -17.02 19.46 10.93
N VAL A 6 -16.79 20.76 10.67
CA VAL A 6 -16.11 21.21 9.45
C VAL A 6 -14.70 20.61 9.35
N VAL A 7 -13.93 20.67 10.44
CA VAL A 7 -12.56 20.13 10.48
C VAL A 7 -12.57 18.62 10.24
N SER A 8 -13.50 17.89 10.87
CA SER A 8 -13.62 16.43 10.70
C SER A 8 -13.91 16.07 9.24
N ILE A 9 -14.87 16.75 8.60
CA ILE A 9 -15.22 16.50 7.19
C ILE A 9 -14.05 16.81 6.26
N VAL A 10 -13.41 17.98 6.43
CA VAL A 10 -12.30 18.41 5.56
C VAL A 10 -11.11 17.45 5.67
N THR A 11 -10.69 17.14 6.90
CA THR A 11 -9.54 16.24 7.13
C THR A 11 -9.85 14.81 6.68
N GLY A 12 -11.05 14.30 6.93
CA GLY A 12 -11.46 12.98 6.47
C GLY A 12 -11.54 12.89 4.95
N THR A 13 -12.01 13.95 4.29
CA THR A 13 -12.06 14.02 2.83
C THR A 13 -10.65 14.05 2.22
N ILE A 14 -9.74 14.85 2.78
CA ILE A 14 -8.33 14.87 2.34
C ILE A 14 -7.70 13.48 2.50
N GLY A 15 -7.88 12.85 3.66
CA GLY A 15 -7.36 11.51 3.92
C GLY A 15 -7.88 10.47 2.92
N THR A 16 -9.19 10.49 2.66
CA THR A 16 -9.84 9.60 1.68
C THR A 16 -9.29 9.81 0.27
N ILE A 17 -9.13 11.07 -0.16
CA ILE A 17 -8.58 11.39 -1.50
C ILE A 17 -7.15 10.87 -1.63
N LEU A 18 -6.30 11.07 -0.62
CA LEU A 18 -4.94 10.57 -0.62
C LEU A 18 -4.91 9.05 -0.78
N TRP A 19 -5.74 8.32 -0.02
CA TRP A 19 -5.84 6.86 -0.14
C TRP A 19 -6.40 6.36 -1.47
N CYS A 20 -7.23 7.17 -2.14
CA CYS A 20 -7.70 6.85 -3.49
C CYS A 20 -6.60 6.90 -4.55
N ILE A 21 -5.53 7.68 -4.34
CA ILE A 21 -4.46 7.88 -5.35
C ILE A 21 -3.10 7.35 -4.90
N GLN A 22 -2.96 6.93 -3.65
CA GLN A 22 -1.65 6.71 -3.04
C GLN A 22 -0.77 5.67 -3.76
N LEU A 23 -1.37 4.64 -4.32
CA LEU A 23 -0.64 3.54 -4.97
C LEU A 23 -0.16 3.92 -6.37
N ILE A 24 -0.65 5.02 -6.95
CA ILE A 24 -0.33 5.42 -8.32
C ILE A 24 1.19 5.60 -8.51
N PRO A 25 1.93 6.32 -7.65
CA PRO A 25 3.37 6.45 -7.77
C PRO A 25 4.12 5.13 -7.61
N GLN A 26 3.63 4.19 -6.79
CA GLN A 26 4.21 2.86 -6.68
C GLN A 26 4.01 2.07 -7.99
N ILE A 27 2.81 2.11 -8.56
CA ILE A 27 2.48 1.44 -9.82
C ILE A 27 3.34 1.98 -10.95
N ILE A 28 3.50 3.30 -11.03
CA ILE A 28 4.36 3.96 -12.02
C ILE A 28 5.83 3.57 -11.80
N TYR A 29 6.30 3.57 -10.55
CA TYR A 29 7.68 3.18 -10.20
C TYR A 29 7.99 1.74 -10.63
N ASN A 30 7.11 0.79 -10.29
CA ASN A 30 7.21 -0.61 -10.71
C ASN A 30 7.23 -0.74 -12.23
N TYR A 31 6.35 0.01 -12.93
CA TYR A 31 6.28 -0.02 -14.38
C TYR A 31 7.52 0.55 -15.05
N ARG A 32 8.12 1.61 -14.50
CA ARG A 32 9.33 2.25 -15.05
C ARG A 32 10.58 1.41 -14.82
N ASN A 33 10.72 0.83 -13.62
CA ASN A 33 11.91 0.07 -13.25
C ASN A 33 11.86 -1.38 -13.72
N LYS A 34 10.67 -1.90 -14.07
CA LYS A 34 10.44 -3.29 -14.49
C LYS A 34 10.99 -4.31 -13.47
N ASN A 35 11.06 -3.90 -12.21
CA ASN A 35 11.62 -4.66 -11.10
C ASN A 35 10.80 -4.34 -9.84
N CYS A 36 10.37 -5.38 -9.12
CA CYS A 36 9.61 -5.29 -7.88
C CYS A 36 10.40 -5.88 -6.71
N GLU A 37 11.72 -5.95 -6.80
CA GLU A 37 12.57 -6.39 -5.70
C GLU A 37 12.38 -5.52 -4.46
N GLY A 38 12.10 -6.16 -3.32
CA GLY A 38 11.83 -5.49 -2.05
C GLY A 38 10.37 -5.07 -1.84
N LEU A 39 9.50 -5.21 -2.86
CA LEU A 39 8.04 -5.07 -2.71
C LEU A 39 7.40 -6.46 -2.55
N PRO A 40 6.95 -6.87 -1.34
CA PRO A 40 6.46 -8.22 -1.11
C PRO A 40 5.12 -8.48 -1.83
N PRO A 41 4.99 -9.53 -2.66
CA PRO A 41 3.70 -9.85 -3.30
C PRO A 41 2.56 -10.11 -2.30
N LEU A 42 2.90 -10.67 -1.13
CA LEU A 42 1.93 -10.96 -0.08
C LEU A 42 1.33 -9.69 0.54
N MET A 43 2.12 -8.60 0.65
CA MET A 43 1.60 -7.31 1.11
C MET A 43 0.51 -6.81 0.17
N MET A 44 0.81 -6.75 -1.14
CA MET A 44 -0.13 -6.26 -2.15
C MET A 44 -1.37 -7.15 -2.24
N PHE A 45 -1.22 -8.48 -2.08
CA PHE A 45 -2.35 -9.40 -2.03
C PHE A 45 -3.23 -9.17 -0.80
N LEU A 46 -2.65 -9.08 0.40
CA LEU A 46 -3.42 -8.88 1.64
C LEU A 46 -4.15 -7.54 1.64
N TRP A 47 -3.54 -6.50 1.09
CA TRP A 47 -4.18 -5.19 0.90
C TRP A 47 -5.29 -5.21 -0.15
N ALA A 48 -5.07 -5.90 -1.28
CA ALA A 48 -6.14 -6.10 -2.26
C ALA A 48 -7.32 -6.86 -1.63
N ALA A 49 -7.02 -7.90 -0.86
CA ALA A 49 -8.01 -8.74 -0.21
C ALA A 49 -8.73 -8.04 0.95
N SER A 50 -8.08 -7.13 1.69
CA SER A 50 -8.71 -6.37 2.78
C SER A 50 -9.75 -5.36 2.27
N GLY A 51 -9.59 -4.87 1.04
CA GLY A 51 -10.57 -3.98 0.42
C GLY A 51 -11.96 -4.62 0.24
N ILE A 52 -12.04 -5.95 0.13
CA ILE A 52 -13.30 -6.69 0.00
C ILE A 52 -14.17 -6.57 1.27
N PRO A 53 -13.72 -7.00 2.46
CA PRO A 53 -14.48 -6.83 3.70
C PRO A 53 -14.68 -5.35 4.08
N PHE A 54 -13.74 -4.44 3.75
CA PHE A 54 -13.99 -3.00 3.91
C PHE A 54 -15.15 -2.51 3.02
N ALA A 55 -15.19 -2.90 1.75
CA ALA A 55 -16.29 -2.54 0.85
C ALA A 55 -17.63 -3.06 1.38
N ILE A 56 -17.67 -4.33 1.81
CA ILE A 56 -18.87 -4.91 2.45
C ILE A 56 -19.30 -4.07 3.65
N TYR A 57 -18.37 -3.75 4.55
CA TYR A 57 -18.64 -2.96 5.76
C TYR A 57 -19.23 -1.58 5.45
N PHE A 58 -18.60 -0.80 4.57
CA PHE A 58 -19.03 0.58 4.30
C PHE A 58 -20.28 0.66 3.43
N ILE A 59 -20.48 -0.28 2.49
CA ILE A 59 -21.69 -0.33 1.65
C ILE A 59 -22.90 -0.78 2.47
N VAL A 60 -22.76 -1.79 3.34
CA VAL A 60 -23.85 -2.26 4.20
C VAL A 60 -24.32 -1.18 5.15
N ARG A 61 -23.38 -0.39 5.71
CA ARG A 61 -23.68 0.71 6.65
C ARG A 61 -24.13 2.01 5.98
N ASP A 62 -24.32 2.01 4.67
CA ASP A 62 -24.69 3.19 3.87
C ASP A 62 -23.84 4.43 4.20
N SER A 63 -22.53 4.23 4.34
CA SER A 63 -21.60 5.32 4.65
C SER A 63 -21.54 6.32 3.50
N TYR A 64 -21.08 7.55 3.73
CA TYR A 64 -20.98 8.54 2.66
C TYR A 64 -20.16 8.04 1.45
N ILE A 65 -20.54 8.45 0.24
CA ILE A 65 -20.10 7.85 -1.04
C ILE A 65 -18.57 7.66 -1.14
N PRO A 66 -17.71 8.65 -0.84
CA PRO A 66 -16.27 8.46 -0.83
C PRO A 66 -15.77 7.23 -0.03
N MET A 67 -16.33 6.93 1.14
CA MET A 67 -15.92 5.78 1.96
C MET A 67 -16.41 4.44 1.39
N GLN A 68 -17.47 4.44 0.58
CA GLN A 68 -17.89 3.24 -0.14
C GLN A 68 -16.95 2.96 -1.33
N VAL A 69 -16.54 4.02 -2.04
CA VAL A 69 -15.70 3.91 -3.24
C VAL A 69 -14.23 3.61 -2.91
N GLN A 70 -13.72 4.20 -1.82
CA GLN A 70 -12.31 4.11 -1.44
C GLN A 70 -11.79 2.66 -1.31
N PRO A 71 -12.44 1.73 -0.57
CA PRO A 71 -11.97 0.34 -0.45
C PRO A 71 -11.92 -0.42 -1.78
N VAL A 72 -12.88 -0.16 -2.67
CA VAL A 72 -12.94 -0.81 -3.99
C VAL A 72 -11.80 -0.29 -4.86
N LEU A 73 -11.57 1.02 -4.86
CA LEU A 73 -10.47 1.64 -5.59
C LEU A 73 -9.11 1.20 -5.04
N PHE A 74 -8.96 1.19 -3.72
CA PHE A 74 -7.76 0.70 -3.03
C PHE A 74 -7.48 -0.76 -3.38
N SER A 75 -8.50 -1.62 -3.34
CA SER A 75 -8.40 -3.04 -3.74
C SER A 75 -7.93 -3.19 -5.17
N ALA A 76 -8.49 -2.40 -6.10
CA ALA A 76 -8.12 -2.43 -7.51
C ALA A 76 -6.66 -1.97 -7.73
N LEU A 77 -6.23 -0.88 -7.10
CA LEU A 77 -4.84 -0.41 -7.19
C LEU A 77 -3.86 -1.42 -6.60
N CYS A 78 -4.21 -2.04 -5.47
CA CYS A 78 -3.42 -3.11 -4.86
C CYS A 78 -3.35 -4.33 -5.76
N ALA A 79 -4.44 -4.71 -6.42
CA ALA A 79 -4.45 -5.82 -7.37
C ALA A 79 -3.55 -5.54 -8.59
N ILE A 80 -3.53 -4.30 -9.11
CA ILE A 80 -2.61 -3.90 -10.19
C ILE A 80 -1.16 -4.02 -9.73
N SER A 81 -0.83 -3.48 -8.54
CA SER A 81 0.53 -3.59 -7.99
C SER A 81 0.90 -5.06 -7.69
N TRP A 82 -0.06 -5.86 -7.21
CA TRP A 82 0.12 -7.30 -7.01
C TRP A 82 0.47 -8.01 -8.33
N ILE A 83 -0.27 -7.73 -9.41
CA ILE A 83 0.05 -8.23 -10.76
C ILE A 83 1.48 -7.84 -11.16
N GLN A 84 1.90 -6.59 -10.90
CA GLN A 84 3.27 -6.15 -11.17
C GLN A 84 4.31 -6.96 -10.38
N THR A 85 4.06 -7.23 -9.08
CA THR A 85 4.97 -8.05 -8.25
C THR A 85 5.06 -9.52 -8.67
N LEU A 86 4.03 -10.05 -9.32
CA LEU A 86 4.02 -11.40 -9.87
C LEU A 86 4.70 -11.47 -11.25
N TYR A 87 4.57 -10.40 -12.05
CA TYR A 87 5.08 -10.34 -13.41
C TYR A 87 6.55 -9.95 -13.49
N TYR A 88 6.97 -8.91 -12.75
CA TYR A 88 8.36 -8.46 -12.72
C TYR A 88 9.23 -9.32 -11.79
N PRO A 89 10.57 -9.26 -11.93
CA PRO A 89 11.49 -9.84 -10.95
C PRO A 89 11.16 -9.38 -9.52
N PRO A 90 11.27 -10.26 -8.51
CA PRO A 90 11.92 -11.58 -8.54
C PRO A 90 11.02 -12.77 -8.92
N SER A 91 9.69 -12.62 -8.95
CA SER A 91 8.77 -13.75 -9.11
C SER A 91 8.72 -14.30 -10.54
N GLN A 92 8.67 -13.40 -11.53
CA GLN A 92 8.66 -13.71 -12.97
C GLN A 92 7.69 -14.83 -13.38
N LEU A 93 6.47 -14.80 -12.85
CA LEU A 93 5.48 -15.83 -13.16
C LEU A 93 4.99 -15.70 -14.61
N LYS A 94 4.71 -16.86 -15.23
CA LYS A 94 4.09 -16.90 -16.56
C LYS A 94 2.72 -16.21 -16.52
N ILE A 95 2.42 -15.40 -17.53
CA ILE A 95 1.17 -14.62 -17.65
C ILE A 95 -0.07 -15.49 -17.44
N VAL A 96 -0.09 -16.73 -17.95
CA VAL A 96 -1.21 -17.68 -17.77
C VAL A 96 -1.50 -17.95 -16.29
N LYS A 97 -0.46 -18.11 -15.46
CA LYS A 97 -0.64 -18.30 -14.01
C LYS A 97 -1.16 -17.03 -13.34
N ILE A 98 -0.66 -15.86 -13.75
CA ILE A 98 -1.10 -14.56 -13.22
C ILE A 98 -2.58 -14.34 -13.54
N VAL A 99 -2.98 -14.53 -14.80
CA VAL A 99 -4.38 -14.41 -15.23
C VAL A 99 -5.28 -15.36 -14.46
N SER A 100 -4.85 -16.61 -14.25
CA SER A 100 -5.59 -17.59 -13.44
C SER A 100 -5.78 -17.12 -11.99
N LEU A 101 -4.70 -16.70 -11.31
CA LEU A 101 -4.75 -16.21 -9.93
C LEU A 101 -5.62 -14.97 -9.77
N VAL A 102 -5.49 -13.99 -10.66
CA VAL A 102 -6.28 -12.77 -10.65
C VAL A 102 -7.75 -13.08 -10.93
N SER A 103 -8.04 -13.96 -11.88
CA SER A 103 -9.42 -14.36 -12.20
C SER A 103 -10.09 -15.04 -11.00
N VAL A 104 -9.39 -15.95 -10.33
CA VAL A 104 -9.88 -16.60 -9.10
C VAL A 104 -10.12 -15.55 -8.00
N PHE A 105 -9.18 -14.64 -7.79
CA PHE A 105 -9.33 -13.56 -6.82
C PHE A 105 -10.55 -12.69 -7.12
N LEU A 106 -10.76 -12.26 -8.37
CA LEU A 106 -11.89 -11.42 -8.78
C LEU A 106 -13.23 -12.13 -8.62
N VAL A 107 -13.32 -13.42 -8.99
CA VAL A 107 -14.55 -14.21 -8.83
C VAL A 107 -14.92 -14.34 -7.35
N ILE A 108 -13.94 -14.64 -6.49
CA ILE A 108 -14.15 -14.71 -5.05
C ILE A 108 -14.54 -13.33 -4.49
N ALA A 109 -13.83 -12.27 -4.87
CA ALA A 109 -14.09 -10.92 -4.42
C ALA A 109 -15.52 -10.46 -4.76
N LEU A 110 -15.92 -10.62 -6.02
CA LEU A 110 -17.26 -10.26 -6.49
C LEU A 110 -18.34 -11.12 -5.82
N GLY A 111 -18.11 -12.44 -5.69
CA GLY A 111 -19.03 -13.35 -5.02
C GLY A 111 -19.22 -13.01 -3.55
N MET A 112 -18.14 -12.69 -2.83
CA MET A 112 -18.20 -12.25 -1.43
C MET A 112 -18.90 -10.90 -1.30
N MET A 113 -18.53 -9.90 -2.10
CA MET A 113 -19.18 -8.58 -2.04
C MET A 113 -20.68 -8.70 -2.31
N MET A 114 -21.08 -9.32 -3.41
CA MET A 114 -22.49 -9.47 -3.77
C MET A 114 -23.26 -10.28 -2.73
N GLY A 115 -22.73 -11.46 -2.35
CA GLY A 115 -23.39 -12.36 -1.41
C GLY A 115 -23.57 -11.76 -0.02
N PHE A 116 -22.49 -11.22 0.57
CA PHE A 116 -22.55 -10.64 1.90
C PHE A 116 -23.30 -9.31 1.94
N ILE A 117 -23.19 -8.45 0.92
CA ILE A 117 -23.97 -7.19 0.90
C ILE A 117 -25.46 -7.48 0.81
N MET A 118 -25.88 -8.38 -0.08
CA MET A 118 -27.30 -8.75 -0.22
C MET A 118 -27.85 -9.40 1.05
N TRP A 119 -27.03 -10.15 1.78
CA TRP A 119 -27.44 -10.79 3.02
C TRP A 119 -27.44 -9.82 4.22
N LEU A 120 -26.38 -9.03 4.39
CA LEU A 120 -26.20 -8.18 5.58
C LEU A 120 -27.03 -6.88 5.52
N ARG A 121 -27.34 -6.37 4.33
CA ARG A 121 -28.05 -5.10 4.19
C ARG A 121 -29.46 -5.14 4.76
N PRO A 122 -30.29 -6.18 4.54
CA PRO A 122 -31.56 -6.35 5.24
C PRO A 122 -31.38 -6.44 6.77
N LEU A 123 -30.39 -7.19 7.28
CA LEU A 123 -30.15 -7.27 8.74
C LEU A 123 -29.79 -5.91 9.36
N TYR A 124 -29.06 -5.07 8.63
CA TYR A 124 -28.70 -3.74 9.09
C TYR A 124 -29.89 -2.78 9.09
N ILE A 125 -30.68 -2.76 8.00
CA ILE A 125 -31.79 -1.81 7.82
C ILE A 125 -33.04 -2.23 8.59
N ASP A 126 -33.42 -3.51 8.50
CA ASP A 126 -34.71 -4.01 9.01
C ASP A 126 -34.63 -4.39 10.49
N GLU A 127 -33.50 -4.97 10.93
CA GLU A 127 -33.31 -5.45 12.30
C GLU A 127 -32.41 -4.54 13.16
N ASN A 128 -31.85 -3.46 12.60
CA ASN A 128 -30.86 -2.59 13.27
C ASN A 128 -29.66 -3.35 13.89
N LEU A 129 -29.30 -4.49 13.29
CA LEU A 129 -28.18 -5.31 13.78
C LEU A 129 -26.86 -4.82 13.21
N GLU A 130 -26.07 -4.15 14.05
CA GLU A 130 -24.77 -3.60 13.64
C GLU A 130 -23.62 -4.62 13.67
N TRP A 131 -23.65 -5.56 14.61
CA TRP A 131 -22.55 -6.50 14.88
C TRP A 131 -22.12 -7.36 13.68
N PRO A 132 -23.05 -7.89 12.83
CA PRO A 132 -22.66 -8.67 11.66
C PRO A 132 -21.75 -7.90 10.70
N SER A 133 -22.04 -6.61 10.48
CA SER A 133 -21.20 -5.75 9.62
C SER A 133 -19.83 -5.47 10.27
N LEU A 134 -19.78 -5.27 11.59
CA LEU A 134 -18.53 -4.97 12.32
C LEU A 134 -17.49 -6.08 12.16
N ILE A 135 -17.91 -7.34 12.04
CA ILE A 135 -16.99 -8.47 11.80
C ILE A 135 -16.16 -8.23 10.53
N PHE A 136 -16.77 -7.72 9.46
CA PHE A 136 -16.07 -7.41 8.22
C PHE A 136 -15.11 -6.23 8.39
N GLY A 137 -15.51 -5.17 9.11
CA GLY A 137 -14.61 -4.06 9.42
C GLY A 137 -13.37 -4.48 10.21
N ILE A 138 -13.55 -5.34 11.23
CA ILE A 138 -12.46 -5.88 12.04
C ILE A 138 -11.56 -6.81 11.21
N LEU A 139 -12.15 -7.72 10.44
CA LEU A 139 -11.42 -8.62 9.56
C LEU A 139 -10.58 -7.85 8.55
N ALA A 140 -11.16 -6.81 7.92
CA ALA A 140 -10.47 -5.95 6.98
C ALA A 140 -9.27 -5.23 7.63
N SER A 141 -9.47 -4.72 8.85
CA SER A 141 -8.42 -4.06 9.64
C SER A 141 -7.26 -5.00 9.95
N ILE A 142 -7.55 -6.24 10.37
CA ILE A 142 -6.53 -7.27 10.64
C ILE A 142 -5.76 -7.61 9.37
N MET A 143 -6.44 -7.79 8.24
CA MET A 143 -5.79 -8.09 6.96
C MET A 143 -4.91 -6.94 6.47
N LEU A 144 -5.36 -5.69 6.62
CA LEU A 144 -4.59 -4.49 6.28
C LEU A 144 -3.28 -4.43 7.08
N LEU A 145 -3.36 -4.62 8.41
CA LEU A 145 -2.21 -4.65 9.30
C LEU A 145 -1.29 -5.83 9.02
N ALA A 146 -1.84 -7.02 8.77
CA ALA A 146 -1.07 -8.19 8.37
C ALA A 146 -0.30 -7.95 7.06
N GLY A 147 -0.87 -7.17 6.14
CA GLY A 147 -0.21 -6.74 4.91
C GLY A 147 1.04 -5.90 5.14
N LEU A 148 1.14 -5.16 6.25
CA LEU A 148 2.33 -4.39 6.59
C LEU A 148 3.44 -5.23 7.22
N VAL A 149 3.19 -6.48 7.63
CA VAL A 149 4.21 -7.35 8.25
C VAL A 149 5.32 -7.80 7.28
N PRO A 150 5.04 -8.26 6.03
CA PRO A 150 6.07 -8.69 5.10
C PRO A 150 7.16 -7.64 4.79
N PRO A 151 6.85 -6.33 4.61
CA PRO A 151 7.87 -5.29 4.51
C PRO A 151 8.87 -5.30 5.67
N TYR A 152 8.42 -5.44 6.91
CA TYR A 152 9.32 -5.50 8.07
C TYR A 152 10.25 -6.71 8.06
N ILE A 153 9.77 -7.84 7.56
CA ILE A 153 10.61 -9.04 7.40
C ILE A 153 11.71 -8.78 6.36
N GLU A 154 11.38 -8.13 5.25
CA GLU A 154 12.36 -7.74 4.24
C GLU A 154 13.37 -6.72 4.77
N LEU A 155 12.91 -5.74 5.58
CA LEU A 155 13.81 -4.80 6.26
C LEU A 155 14.78 -5.51 7.20
N ALA A 156 14.30 -6.48 7.99
CA ALA A 156 15.14 -7.25 8.88
C ALA A 156 16.22 -8.06 8.12
N LYS A 157 15.85 -8.70 7.01
CA LYS A 157 16.81 -9.44 6.16
C LYS A 157 17.85 -8.52 5.51
N ARG A 158 17.47 -7.29 5.17
CA ARG A 158 18.31 -6.32 4.41
C ARG A 158 18.99 -5.29 5.32
N LYS A 159 19.15 -5.58 6.61
CA LYS A 159 19.80 -4.71 7.61
C LYS A 159 19.21 -3.30 7.67
N GLY A 160 17.90 -3.17 7.47
CA GLY A 160 17.14 -1.91 7.55
C GLY A 160 16.98 -1.16 6.23
N ARG A 161 17.57 -1.63 5.13
CA ARG A 161 17.43 -1.01 3.81
C ARG A 161 16.04 -1.28 3.22
N VAL A 162 15.22 -0.24 3.13
CA VAL A 162 14.00 -0.25 2.31
C VAL A 162 14.38 -0.31 0.83
N LEU A 163 13.91 -1.34 0.13
CA LEU A 163 14.05 -1.51 -1.33
C LEU A 163 12.67 -1.74 -1.94
N GLY A 164 12.45 -1.27 -3.16
CA GLY A 164 11.21 -1.51 -3.92
C GLY A 164 10.00 -0.68 -3.51
N ILE A 165 9.95 -0.14 -2.29
CA ILE A 165 8.88 0.76 -1.83
C ILE A 165 9.20 2.22 -2.21
N ASN A 166 8.28 2.87 -2.92
CA ASN A 166 8.37 4.26 -3.32
C ASN A 166 8.01 5.17 -2.13
N PHE A 167 8.93 6.06 -1.75
CA PHE A 167 8.74 6.99 -0.63
C PHE A 167 7.63 8.02 -0.84
N VAL A 168 7.27 8.36 -2.09
CA VAL A 168 6.12 9.21 -2.40
C VAL A 168 4.83 8.46 -2.08
N PHE A 169 4.74 7.18 -2.46
CA PHE A 169 3.62 6.32 -2.07
C PHE A 169 3.50 6.24 -0.54
N LEU A 170 4.59 5.90 0.15
CA LEU A 170 4.59 5.75 1.60
C LEU A 170 4.22 7.06 2.31
N SER A 171 4.72 8.21 1.82
CA SER A 171 4.37 9.53 2.36
C SER A 171 2.88 9.86 2.21
N MET A 172 2.29 9.52 1.07
CA MET A 172 0.86 9.76 0.84
C MET A 172 -0.02 8.85 1.70
N ASP A 173 0.39 7.60 1.94
CA ASP A 173 -0.31 6.68 2.84
C ASP A 173 -0.32 7.21 4.27
N SER A 174 0.85 7.60 4.76
CA SER A 174 1.00 8.16 6.11
C SER A 174 0.25 9.47 6.27
N ALA A 175 0.25 10.33 5.24
CA ALA A 175 -0.56 11.55 5.25
C ALA A 175 -2.05 11.22 5.27
N GLY A 176 -2.50 10.25 4.46
CA GLY A 176 -3.87 9.74 4.45
C GLY A 176 -4.32 9.26 5.82
N ALA A 177 -3.48 8.46 6.49
CA ALA A 177 -3.70 7.97 7.85
C ALA A 177 -3.75 9.11 8.87
N ALA A 178 -2.82 10.06 8.81
CA ALA A 178 -2.77 11.18 9.75
C ALA A 178 -4.02 12.10 9.63
N PHE A 179 -4.41 12.46 8.41
CA PHE A 179 -5.61 13.28 8.18
C PHE A 179 -6.90 12.54 8.58
N SER A 180 -7.00 11.25 8.28
CA SER A 180 -8.15 10.43 8.68
C SER A 180 -8.21 10.23 10.19
N MET A 181 -7.07 10.14 10.87
CA MET A 181 -6.99 10.08 12.33
C MET A 181 -7.48 11.37 12.98
N ILE A 182 -7.10 12.53 12.44
CA ILE A 182 -7.62 13.83 12.94
C ILE A 182 -9.14 13.87 12.76
N SER A 183 -9.65 13.41 11.61
CA SER A 183 -11.08 13.40 11.32
C SER A 183 -11.91 12.67 12.38
N VAL A 184 -11.46 11.47 12.78
CA VAL A 184 -12.17 10.61 13.74
C VAL A 184 -11.97 11.01 15.20
N LEU A 185 -11.06 11.94 15.50
CA LEU A 185 -10.80 12.42 16.87
C LEU A 185 -11.45 13.77 17.19
N VAL A 186 -11.79 14.57 16.17
CA VAL A 186 -12.20 15.97 16.36
C VAL A 186 -13.70 16.14 16.64
N ASP A 187 -14.58 15.38 16.01
CA ASP A 187 -16.04 15.56 16.14
C ASP A 187 -16.70 14.40 16.89
N LYS A 188 -16.91 13.26 16.22
CA LYS A 188 -17.38 12.02 16.84
C LYS A 188 -16.21 11.09 17.03
N ILE A 189 -15.80 10.90 18.29
CA ILE A 189 -14.65 10.05 18.63
C ILE A 189 -14.96 8.60 18.26
N ASP A 190 -14.41 8.14 17.14
CA ASP A 190 -14.40 6.72 16.75
C ASP A 190 -13.06 6.10 17.17
N ILE A 191 -13.09 5.42 18.32
CA ILE A 191 -11.91 4.79 18.92
C ILE A 191 -11.36 3.68 18.02
N MET A 192 -12.22 2.92 17.35
CA MET A 192 -11.78 1.81 16.49
C MET A 192 -11.01 2.35 15.28
N GLY A 193 -11.57 3.35 14.61
CA GLY A 193 -10.91 4.04 13.50
C GLY A 193 -9.60 4.70 13.95
N ALA A 194 -9.61 5.39 15.10
CA ALA A 194 -8.42 6.03 15.65
C ALA A 194 -7.28 5.03 15.94
N ILE A 195 -7.59 3.87 16.53
CA ILE A 195 -6.59 2.82 16.78
C ILE A 195 -6.03 2.29 15.46
N LEU A 196 -6.89 1.98 14.49
CA LEU A 196 -6.43 1.47 13.19
C LEU A 196 -5.48 2.46 12.51
N TYR A 197 -5.88 3.73 12.40
CA TYR A 197 -5.06 4.76 11.76
C TYR A 197 -3.76 5.03 12.53
N ALA A 198 -3.79 5.00 13.86
CA ALA A 198 -2.58 5.12 14.68
C ALA A 198 -1.61 3.95 14.44
N VAL A 199 -2.10 2.71 14.40
CA VAL A 199 -1.24 1.54 14.18
C VAL A 199 -0.64 1.58 12.78
N VAL A 200 -1.43 1.87 11.75
CA VAL A 200 -0.94 2.01 10.35
C VAL A 200 0.14 3.10 10.29
N LEU A 201 -0.14 4.28 10.85
CA LEU A 201 0.81 5.40 10.86
C LEU A 201 2.11 5.04 11.59
N ILE A 202 2.03 4.38 12.76
CA ILE A 202 3.22 3.92 13.50
C ILE A 202 4.02 2.93 12.67
N MET A 203 3.35 2.00 12.00
CA MET A 203 4.02 1.00 11.16
C MET A 203 4.74 1.64 9.97
N GLU A 204 4.10 2.59 9.29
CA GLU A 204 4.71 3.27 8.15
C GLU A 204 5.87 4.19 8.56
N LEU A 205 5.72 4.92 9.66
CA LEU A 205 6.82 5.68 10.26
C LEU A 205 7.97 4.76 10.70
N GLY A 206 7.68 3.53 11.11
CA GLY A 206 8.68 2.49 11.35
C GLY A 206 9.50 2.14 10.09
N ILE A 207 8.85 2.09 8.92
CA ILE A 207 9.53 1.88 7.64
C ILE A 207 10.43 3.07 7.28
N PHE A 208 9.94 4.31 7.45
CA PHE A 208 10.74 5.53 7.25
C PHE A 208 11.97 5.57 8.16
N THR A 209 11.77 5.37 9.46
CA THR A 209 12.85 5.40 10.45
C THR A 209 13.88 4.32 10.19
N SER A 210 13.46 3.12 9.78
CA SER A 210 14.38 2.05 9.36
C SER A 210 15.27 2.49 8.20
N HIS A 211 14.70 3.12 7.17
CA HIS A 211 15.49 3.59 6.03
C HIS A 211 16.49 4.69 6.42
N ILE A 212 16.05 5.66 7.21
CA ILE A 212 16.89 6.77 7.69
C ILE A 212 18.05 6.22 8.53
N MET A 213 17.77 5.28 9.44
CA MET A 213 18.80 4.63 10.25
C MET A 213 19.81 3.87 9.40
N TRP A 214 19.36 3.17 8.36
CA TRP A 214 20.26 2.49 7.43
C TRP A 214 21.13 3.48 6.65
N TRP A 215 20.53 4.57 6.16
CA TRP A 215 21.24 5.61 5.41
C TRP A 215 22.35 6.26 6.24
N LEU A 216 22.06 6.61 7.51
CA LEU A 216 23.03 7.19 8.43
C LEU A 216 24.17 6.24 8.84
N ARG A 217 23.94 4.93 8.88
CA ARG A 217 24.96 3.96 9.35
C ARG A 217 25.85 3.43 8.23
N ILE A 218 25.25 3.08 7.09
CA ILE A 218 25.90 2.28 6.04
C ILE A 218 25.69 2.91 4.67
N GLY A 219 24.52 3.52 4.43
CA GLY A 219 24.13 4.03 3.11
C GLY A 219 25.14 5.01 2.51
N GLN A 220 25.64 5.97 3.31
CA GLN A 220 26.62 6.96 2.85
C GLN A 220 27.90 6.33 2.30
N TYR A 221 28.40 5.26 2.94
CA TYR A 221 29.64 4.60 2.50
C TYR A 221 29.44 3.79 1.23
N VAL A 222 28.31 3.08 1.12
CA VAL A 222 27.99 2.25 -0.06
C VAL A 222 27.74 3.10 -1.30
N GLU A 223 27.11 4.26 -1.15
CA GLU A 223 26.85 5.17 -2.28
C GLU A 223 28.15 5.79 -2.81
N ILE A 224 29.09 6.13 -1.92
CA ILE A 224 30.42 6.64 -2.26
C ILE A 224 31.27 5.56 -2.96
N GLU A 225 31.31 4.32 -2.45
CA GLU A 225 32.04 3.23 -3.10
C GLU A 225 31.43 2.87 -4.48
N GLY A 226 30.10 2.92 -4.60
CA GLY A 226 29.39 2.71 -5.86
C GLY A 226 29.72 3.77 -6.92
N SER A 227 29.79 5.05 -6.53
CA SER A 227 30.18 6.11 -7.48
C SER A 227 31.64 5.95 -7.91
N ILE A 228 32.55 5.68 -6.98
CA ILE A 228 33.98 5.50 -7.29
C ILE A 228 34.21 4.32 -8.24
N SER A 229 33.55 3.18 -8.00
CA SER A 229 33.68 2.00 -8.86
C SER A 229 33.13 2.24 -10.28
N THR A 230 31.99 2.94 -10.39
CA THR A 230 31.42 3.32 -11.68
C THR A 230 32.36 4.24 -12.46
N ASP A 231 32.92 5.25 -11.78
CA ASP A 231 33.85 6.21 -12.38
C ASP A 231 35.12 5.50 -12.90
N VAL A 232 35.65 4.53 -12.14
CA VAL A 232 36.81 3.72 -12.54
C VAL A 232 36.50 2.85 -13.76
N GLU A 233 35.35 2.19 -13.82
CA GLU A 233 34.95 1.40 -15.00
C GLU A 233 34.78 2.26 -16.25
N THR A 234 34.17 3.45 -16.13
CA THR A 234 34.05 4.39 -17.26
C THR A 234 35.41 4.86 -17.76
N ASN A 235 36.34 5.18 -16.86
CA ASN A 235 37.68 5.63 -17.24
C ASN A 235 38.46 4.53 -17.98
N HIS A 236 38.40 3.28 -17.53
CA HIS A 236 39.04 2.16 -18.23
C HIS A 236 38.43 1.88 -19.61
N LEU A 237 37.12 2.08 -19.77
CA LEU A 237 36.46 1.93 -21.07
C LEU A 237 36.85 3.04 -22.06
N GLU A 238 37.04 4.27 -21.58
CA GLU A 238 37.53 5.38 -22.40
C GLU A 238 39.00 5.20 -22.79
N GLU A 239 39.85 4.77 -21.87
CA GLU A 239 41.27 4.53 -22.10
C GLU A 239 41.49 3.42 -23.14
N ASN A 240 40.71 2.33 -23.07
CA ASN A 240 40.72 1.27 -24.07
C ASN A 240 40.28 1.76 -25.46
N LYS A 241 39.27 2.64 -25.55
CA LYS A 241 38.85 3.23 -26.84
C LYS A 241 39.93 4.13 -27.43
N LEU A 242 40.63 4.90 -26.58
CA LEU A 242 41.73 5.77 -27.02
C LEU A 242 42.90 4.93 -27.56
N PHE A 243 43.28 3.87 -26.85
CA PHE A 243 44.31 2.94 -27.29
C PHE A 243 43.97 2.32 -28.64
N ASP A 244 42.76 1.77 -28.81
CA ASP A 244 42.30 1.14 -30.05
C ASP A 244 42.24 2.13 -31.24
N SER A 245 42.03 3.42 -30.96
CA SER A 245 42.04 4.48 -31.99
C SER A 245 43.45 4.92 -32.41
N SER A 246 44.46 4.68 -31.58
CA SER A 246 45.86 5.03 -31.85
C SER A 246 46.67 3.93 -32.54
N VAL A 247 46.12 2.71 -32.61
CA VAL A 247 46.74 1.52 -33.21
C VAL A 247 46.24 1.29 -34.66
N LYS A 248 45.29 2.10 -35.15
CA LYS A 248 44.83 2.14 -36.55
C LYS A 248 45.49 3.28 -37.31
#